data_AF-A0A853MAZ1-F1
#
_entry.id   AF-A0A853MAZ1-F1
#
_cell.length_a   1.000
_cell.length_b   1.000
_cell.length_c   1.000
_cell.angle_alpha   90.00
_cell.angle_beta   90.00
_cell.angle_gamma   90.00
#
_symmetry.space_group_name_H-M   'P 1'
#
loop_
_entity.id
_entity.type
_entity.pdbx_description
1 polymer ?
#
loop_
_entity_poly.entity_id
_entity_poly.type
_entity_poly.pdbx_seq_one_letter_code
_entity_poly.pdbx_strand_id
1 'polypeptide(L)'
;MVRQIAPKTQLGAIKSNKNQLGETIVPEIVYPESDGEPMADNTKQFTWIVKIKENLEILFKSNPDVFVAGDLFWYPVEGSNKIKLAPDTMVVFGRPKAHRGSYRQWEEDNIPPQVVFEILSPGNTQDEMDKKSCFI
;
A
#
# COMPACT_ATOMS: atom_id res chain seq x y z
N MET A 1 -18.08 1.64 43.00
CA MET A 1 -16.61 1.48 43.07
C MET A 1 -16.04 1.70 41.66
N VAL A 2 -15.34 2.83 41.52
CA VAL A 2 -14.34 3.25 40.52
C VAL A 2 -14.63 3.02 39.02
N ARG A 3 -15.03 4.11 38.34
CA ARG A 3 -14.82 4.34 36.91
C ARG A 3 -13.32 4.49 36.65
N GLN A 4 -12.74 3.69 35.77
CA GLN A 4 -11.35 3.85 35.36
C GLN A 4 -11.28 4.77 34.14
N ILE A 5 -10.67 5.93 34.35
CA ILE A 5 -10.36 6.92 33.32
C ILE A 5 -9.05 6.49 32.66
N ALA A 6 -9.03 6.39 31.32
CA ALA A 6 -7.82 6.13 30.57
C ALA A 6 -6.82 7.30 30.74
N PRO A 7 -5.51 7.06 30.99
CA PRO A 7 -4.55 8.12 31.16
C PRO A 7 -4.20 8.77 29.81
N LYS A 8 -4.06 10.10 29.86
CA LYS A 8 -3.72 11.01 28.77
C LYS A 8 -2.37 10.64 28.12
N THR A 9 -2.35 10.67 26.80
CA THR A 9 -1.20 10.57 25.91
C THR A 9 -0.04 11.45 26.39
N GLN A 10 1.10 10.86 26.73
CA GLN A 10 2.36 11.59 26.83
C GLN A 10 2.88 11.83 25.41
N LEU A 11 2.92 13.09 24.98
CA LEU A 11 3.76 13.51 23.86
C LEU A 11 5.22 13.28 24.26
N GLY A 12 5.78 12.18 23.79
CA GLY A 12 7.22 11.92 23.89
C GLY A 12 7.97 12.93 23.02
N ALA A 13 8.75 13.80 23.67
CA ALA A 13 9.68 14.68 23.00
C ALA A 13 10.68 13.86 22.16
N ILE A 14 10.77 14.15 20.85
CA ILE A 14 11.79 13.57 19.96
C ILE A 14 13.14 14.16 20.39
N LYS A 15 13.96 13.39 21.09
CA LYS A 15 15.35 13.75 21.36
C LYS A 15 16.14 13.61 20.06
N SER A 16 16.83 14.68 19.66
CA SER A 16 17.71 14.72 18.49
C SER A 16 18.90 13.77 18.70
N ASN A 17 18.99 12.70 17.90
CA ASN A 17 20.16 11.85 17.81
C ASN A 17 21.15 12.45 16.79
N LYS A 18 22.16 13.18 17.28
CA LYS A 18 23.30 13.63 16.48
C LYS A 18 24.51 12.74 16.74
N ASN A 19 25.20 12.31 15.68
CA ASN A 19 26.51 11.65 15.81
C ASN A 19 27.60 12.70 16.14
N GLN A 20 28.80 12.24 16.51
CA GLN A 20 29.98 13.06 16.83
C GLN A 20 30.43 14.00 15.70
N LEU A 21 29.88 13.85 14.48
CA LEU A 21 30.11 14.70 13.31
C LEU A 21 28.99 15.75 13.06
N GLY A 22 27.99 15.84 13.93
CA GLY A 22 26.89 16.80 13.79
C GLY A 22 25.84 16.43 12.74
N GLU A 23 25.99 15.30 12.07
CA GLU A 23 25.01 14.75 11.15
C GLU A 23 23.76 14.29 11.92
N THR A 24 22.60 14.71 11.41
CA THR A 24 21.32 14.27 11.93
C THR A 24 21.12 12.84 11.46
N ILE A 25 21.15 11.88 12.39
CA ILE A 25 20.83 10.49 12.07
C ILE A 25 19.31 10.42 11.96
N VAL A 26 18.80 10.62 10.74
CA VAL A 26 17.40 10.29 10.46
C VAL A 26 17.29 8.77 10.57
N PRO A 27 16.49 8.23 11.50
CA PRO A 27 16.27 6.79 11.56
C PRO A 27 15.70 6.35 10.21
N GLU A 28 16.28 5.29 9.64
CA GLU A 28 15.82 4.71 8.39
C GLU A 28 14.35 4.32 8.53
N ILE A 29 13.50 4.84 7.63
CA ILE A 29 12.07 4.56 7.66
C ILE A 29 11.86 3.18 7.04
N VAL A 30 11.30 2.28 7.84
CA VAL A 30 10.89 0.96 7.36
C VAL A 30 9.55 1.10 6.64
N TYR A 31 9.46 0.53 5.44
CA TYR A 31 8.21 0.39 4.68
C TYR A 31 7.75 -1.07 4.74
N PRO A 32 6.76 -1.41 5.57
CA PRO A 32 6.24 -2.78 5.67
C PRO A 32 5.67 -3.27 4.35
N GLU A 33 5.66 -4.59 4.16
CA GLU A 33 5.11 -5.26 2.97
C GLU A 33 3.71 -5.84 3.22
N SER A 34 3.27 -5.90 4.49
CA SER A 34 1.94 -6.36 4.91
C SER A 34 1.50 -5.61 6.18
N ASP A 35 0.19 -5.52 6.40
CA ASP A 35 -0.46 -5.07 7.64
C ASP A 35 -0.91 -6.23 8.53
N GLY A 36 -0.78 -7.48 8.06
CA GLY A 36 -1.24 -8.67 8.76
C GLY A 36 -2.72 -9.00 8.55
N GLU A 37 -3.45 -8.22 7.76
CA GLU A 37 -4.86 -8.45 7.42
C GLU A 37 -4.99 -9.44 6.25
N PRO A 38 -6.15 -10.10 6.10
CA PRO A 38 -6.38 -10.98 4.95
C PRO A 38 -6.56 -10.17 3.65
N MET A 39 -6.09 -10.72 2.53
CA MET A 39 -6.27 -10.14 1.20
C MET A 39 -7.74 -9.93 0.78
N ALA A 40 -8.67 -10.73 1.33
CA ALA A 40 -10.08 -10.65 0.96
C ALA A 40 -11.00 -11.07 2.11
N ASP A 41 -12.18 -10.47 2.18
CA ASP A 41 -13.19 -10.72 3.22
C ASP A 41 -13.88 -12.08 3.04
N ASN A 42 -14.00 -12.55 1.80
CA ASN A 42 -14.68 -13.81 1.48
C ASN A 42 -14.20 -14.43 0.16
N THR A 43 -14.58 -15.69 -0.06
CA THR A 43 -14.15 -16.48 -1.22
C THR A 43 -14.63 -15.94 -2.56
N LYS A 44 -15.77 -15.22 -2.62
CA LYS A 44 -16.26 -14.62 -3.85
C LYS A 44 -15.41 -13.41 -4.24
N GLN A 45 -15.11 -12.54 -3.28
CA GLN A 45 -14.23 -11.39 -3.50
C GLN A 45 -12.84 -11.87 -3.96
N PHE A 46 -12.24 -12.80 -3.23
CA PHE A 46 -10.96 -13.41 -3.60
C PHE A 46 -10.97 -13.97 -5.05
N THR A 47 -12.04 -14.69 -5.42
CA THR A 47 -12.19 -15.24 -6.78
C THR A 47 -12.18 -14.15 -7.85
N TRP A 48 -12.83 -13.01 -7.60
CA TRP A 48 -12.86 -11.89 -8.52
C TRP A 48 -11.52 -11.16 -8.61
N ILE A 49 -10.86 -10.92 -7.47
CA ILE A 49 -9.52 -10.34 -7.42
C ILE A 49 -8.56 -11.17 -8.29
N VAL A 50 -8.49 -12.48 -8.06
CA VAL A 50 -7.63 -13.39 -8.83
C VAL A 50 -8.01 -13.41 -10.30
N LYS A 51 -9.31 -13.48 -10.63
CA LYS A 51 -9.77 -13.47 -12.03
C LYS A 51 -9.30 -12.20 -12.75
N ILE A 52 -9.47 -11.04 -12.16
CA ILE A 52 -9.12 -9.76 -12.80
C ILE A 52 -7.60 -9.67 -12.96
N LYS A 53 -6.84 -9.87 -11.88
CA LYS A 53 -5.38 -9.84 -11.89
C LYS A 53 -4.79 -10.79 -12.94
N GLU A 54 -5.19 -12.06 -12.93
CA GLU A 54 -4.62 -13.07 -13.83
C GLU A 54 -5.04 -12.85 -15.30
N ASN A 55 -6.25 -12.35 -15.56
CA ASN A 55 -6.64 -12.01 -16.94
C ASN A 55 -5.87 -10.78 -17.47
N LEU A 56 -5.54 -9.82 -16.61
CA LEU A 56 -4.67 -8.70 -16.98
C LEU A 56 -3.23 -9.15 -17.25
N GLU A 57 -2.71 -10.10 -16.47
CA GLU A 57 -1.40 -10.71 -16.75
C GLU A 57 -1.39 -11.44 -18.10
N ILE A 58 -2.46 -12.14 -18.44
CA ILE A 58 -2.62 -12.78 -19.75
C ILE A 58 -2.72 -11.73 -20.86
N LEU A 59 -3.53 -10.70 -20.66
CA LEU A 59 -3.73 -9.61 -21.63
C LEU A 59 -2.41 -8.92 -21.98
N PHE A 60 -1.57 -8.67 -20.97
CA PHE A 60 -0.28 -7.99 -21.13
C PHE A 60 0.91 -8.94 -21.18
N LYS A 61 0.69 -10.25 -21.41
CA LYS A 61 1.76 -11.26 -21.40
C LYS A 61 2.92 -10.93 -22.35
N SER A 62 2.61 -10.38 -23.52
CA SER A 62 3.59 -10.03 -24.54
C SER A 62 4.23 -8.65 -24.35
N ASN A 63 3.81 -7.88 -23.35
CA ASN A 63 4.40 -6.58 -23.03
C ASN A 63 5.20 -6.69 -21.72
N PRO A 64 6.55 -6.73 -21.79
CA PRO A 64 7.38 -6.85 -20.59
C PRO A 64 7.32 -5.61 -19.70
N ASP A 65 6.92 -4.46 -20.25
CA ASP A 65 6.87 -3.15 -19.58
C ASP A 65 5.48 -2.83 -19.01
N VAL A 66 4.69 -3.87 -18.69
CA VAL A 66 3.44 -3.73 -17.94
C VAL A 66 3.49 -4.61 -16.69
N PHE A 67 3.56 -3.95 -15.55
CA PHE A 67 3.49 -4.59 -14.25
C PHE A 67 2.03 -4.69 -13.80
N VAL A 68 1.63 -5.87 -13.34
CA VAL A 68 0.30 -6.11 -12.75
C VAL A 68 0.51 -6.74 -11.39
N ALA A 69 -0.21 -6.25 -10.38
CA ALA A 69 -0.18 -6.79 -9.04
C ALA A 69 -1.57 -6.79 -8.42
N GLY A 70 -1.79 -7.64 -7.44
CA GLY A 70 -2.98 -7.59 -6.58
C GLY A 70 -2.55 -7.60 -5.12
N ASP A 71 -3.25 -6.84 -4.30
CA ASP A 71 -3.01 -6.71 -2.85
C ASP A 71 -1.54 -6.42 -2.50
N LEU A 72 -0.93 -5.49 -3.25
CA LEU A 72 0.44 -5.06 -3.04
C LEU A 72 0.43 -3.62 -2.55
N PHE A 73 1.12 -3.34 -1.45
CA PHE A 73 1.23 -1.96 -0.96
C PHE A 73 1.91 -1.05 -1.96
N TRP A 74 1.23 0.02 -2.33
CA TRP A 74 1.73 1.16 -3.06
C TRP A 74 2.02 2.31 -2.08
N TYR A 75 3.27 2.76 -2.06
CA TYR A 75 3.74 3.96 -1.36
C TYR A 75 4.00 5.08 -2.37
N PRO A 76 3.14 6.12 -2.45
CA PRO A 76 3.32 7.20 -3.43
C PRO A 76 4.37 8.24 -3.00
N VAL A 77 4.74 8.31 -1.72
CA VAL A 77 5.61 9.37 -1.18
C VAL A 77 6.74 8.76 -0.34
N GLU A 78 7.98 9.05 -0.72
CA GLU A 78 9.16 8.72 0.08
C GLU A 78 9.18 9.56 1.37
N GLY A 79 9.58 8.95 2.48
CA GLY A 79 9.67 9.57 3.79
C GLY A 79 8.44 9.36 4.68
N SER A 80 7.40 8.67 4.21
CA SER A 80 6.20 8.37 4.99
C SER A 80 5.65 6.98 4.71
N ASN A 81 5.84 6.04 5.63
CA ASN A 81 5.24 4.71 5.56
C ASN A 81 3.73 4.68 5.95
N LYS A 82 3.15 5.85 6.27
CA LYS A 82 1.73 5.99 6.62
C LYS A 82 0.84 6.27 5.42
N ILE A 83 1.40 6.86 4.36
CA ILE A 83 0.67 7.14 3.13
C ILE A 83 0.89 5.94 2.24
N LYS A 84 -0.06 5.01 2.25
CA LYS A 84 -0.04 3.80 1.44
C LYS A 84 -1.44 3.32 1.12
N LEU A 85 -1.57 2.56 0.03
CA LEU A 85 -2.78 1.87 -0.37
C LEU A 85 -2.42 0.44 -0.83
N ALA A 86 -3.29 -0.53 -0.64
CA ALA A 86 -3.19 -1.85 -1.27
C ALA A 86 -4.41 -2.03 -2.18
N PRO A 87 -4.32 -1.71 -3.48
CA PRO A 87 -5.40 -1.99 -4.40
C PRO A 87 -5.59 -3.49 -4.59
N ASP A 88 -6.85 -3.94 -4.69
CA ASP A 88 -7.16 -5.35 -4.98
C ASP A 88 -6.48 -5.80 -6.30
N THR A 89 -6.42 -4.91 -7.29
CA THR A 89 -5.57 -5.09 -8.47
C THR A 89 -5.09 -3.75 -8.99
N MET A 90 -3.83 -3.67 -9.41
CA MET A 90 -3.25 -2.49 -10.06
C MET A 90 -2.52 -2.86 -11.35
N VAL A 91 -2.46 -1.93 -12.29
CA VAL A 91 -1.69 -2.00 -13.53
C VAL A 91 -0.81 -0.77 -13.64
N VAL A 92 0.47 -1.02 -13.93
CA VAL A 92 1.47 0.02 -14.13
C VAL A 92 2.15 -0.16 -15.48
N PHE A 93 1.92 0.79 -16.39
CA PHE A 93 2.58 0.88 -17.67
C PHE A 93 3.98 1.51 -17.54
N GLY A 94 4.91 1.05 -18.37
CA GLY A 94 6.30 1.51 -18.36
C GLY A 94 7.14 0.90 -17.24
N ARG A 95 6.63 -0.13 -16.54
CA ARG A 95 7.35 -0.82 -15.45
C ARG A 95 7.53 -2.29 -15.78
N PRO A 96 8.75 -2.85 -15.58
CA PRO A 96 9.01 -4.22 -15.93
C PRO A 96 8.27 -5.19 -15.01
N LYS A 97 7.91 -6.35 -15.54
CA LYS A 97 7.47 -7.50 -14.74
C LYS A 97 8.64 -7.98 -13.85
N ALA A 98 8.40 -7.99 -12.54
CA ALA A 98 9.35 -8.49 -11.53
C ALA A 98 8.64 -8.61 -10.17
N HIS A 99 9.12 -9.49 -9.30
CA HIS A 99 8.62 -9.58 -7.93
C HIS A 99 9.12 -8.40 -7.09
N ARG A 100 8.25 -7.88 -6.23
CA ARG A 100 8.56 -6.85 -5.24
C ARG A 100 7.62 -7.01 -4.06
N GLY A 101 8.11 -6.72 -2.85
CA GLY A 101 7.30 -6.81 -1.64
C GLY A 101 6.42 -5.58 -1.40
N SER A 102 6.76 -4.44 -2.02
CA SER A 102 5.90 -3.26 -2.10
C SER A 102 6.21 -2.48 -3.38
N TYR A 103 5.26 -1.69 -3.86
CA TYR A 103 5.42 -0.75 -4.97
C TYR A 103 5.77 0.63 -4.41
N ARG A 104 7.06 0.95 -4.34
CA ARG A 104 7.56 2.23 -3.84
C ARG A 104 7.80 3.17 -5.01
N GLN A 105 6.95 4.17 -5.16
CA GLN A 105 6.90 4.96 -6.40
C GLN A 105 8.24 5.64 -6.76
N TRP A 106 9.03 6.05 -5.78
CA TRP A 106 10.36 6.64 -6.00
C TRP A 106 11.41 5.65 -6.51
N GLU A 107 11.25 4.35 -6.25
CA GLU A 107 12.07 3.27 -6.82
C GLU A 107 11.59 2.86 -8.22
N GLU A 108 10.45 3.41 -8.66
CA GLU A 108 9.72 3.01 -9.86
C GLU A 108 9.59 4.14 -10.88
N ASP A 109 10.66 4.95 -11.03
CA ASP A 109 10.73 6.14 -11.89
C ASP A 109 9.62 7.19 -11.63
N ASN A 110 9.10 7.20 -10.40
CA ASN A 110 7.98 8.05 -9.97
C ASN A 110 6.68 7.81 -10.75
N ILE A 111 6.53 6.64 -11.37
CA ILE A 111 5.32 6.25 -12.11
C ILE A 111 4.29 5.70 -11.12
N PRO A 112 3.09 6.29 -10.97
CA PRO A 112 2.02 5.69 -10.18
C PRO A 112 1.28 4.60 -10.99
N PRO A 113 0.56 3.67 -10.34
CA PRO A 113 -0.40 2.83 -11.04
C PRO A 113 -1.44 3.67 -11.80
N GLN A 114 -1.65 3.36 -13.08
CA GLN A 114 -2.62 4.11 -13.92
C GLN A 114 -4.01 3.47 -13.94
N VAL A 115 -4.10 2.20 -13.57
CA VAL A 115 -5.36 1.49 -13.45
C VAL A 115 -5.37 0.75 -12.13
N VAL A 116 -6.45 0.89 -11.39
CA VAL A 116 -6.68 0.20 -10.14
C VAL A 116 -8.11 -0.33 -10.12
N PHE A 117 -8.29 -1.50 -9.53
CA PHE A 117 -9.58 -2.12 -9.30
C PHE A 117 -9.75 -2.35 -7.81
N GLU A 118 -10.97 -2.11 -7.34
CA GLU A 118 -11.44 -2.39 -5.98
C GLU A 118 -12.71 -3.23 -6.09
N ILE A 119 -12.70 -4.41 -5.48
CA ILE A 119 -13.74 -5.43 -5.62
C ILE A 119 -14.59 -5.42 -4.37
N LEU A 120 -15.84 -5.00 -4.55
CA LEU A 120 -16.80 -4.91 -3.46
C LEU A 120 -17.05 -6.27 -2.80
N SER A 121 -16.99 -6.26 -1.48
CA SER A 121 -17.40 -7.31 -0.57
C SER A 121 -18.64 -6.83 0.23
N PRO A 122 -19.46 -7.74 0.79
CA PRO A 122 -20.56 -7.36 1.69
C PRO A 122 -20.11 -6.59 2.94
N GLY A 123 -18.83 -6.67 3.30
CA GLY A 123 -18.23 -5.96 4.44
C GLY A 123 -17.79 -4.54 4.11
N ASN A 124 -17.67 -4.16 2.83
CA ASN A 124 -17.23 -2.81 2.47
C ASN A 124 -18.31 -1.78 2.78
N THR A 125 -17.92 -0.74 3.51
CA THR A 125 -18.74 0.44 3.71
C THR A 125 -18.53 1.46 2.59
N GLN A 126 -19.55 2.29 2.32
CA GLN A 126 -19.41 3.37 1.34
C GLN A 126 -18.26 4.33 1.69
N ASP A 127 -18.07 4.62 2.99
CA ASP A 127 -17.01 5.49 3.49
C ASP A 127 -15.59 4.94 3.23
N GLU A 128 -15.40 3.62 3.30
CA GLU A 128 -14.12 2.98 2.96
C GLU A 128 -13.84 3.07 1.47
N MET A 129 -14.87 2.88 0.64
CA MET A 129 -14.77 2.98 -0.81
C MET A 129 -14.47 4.42 -1.25
N ASP A 130 -15.15 5.40 -0.67
CA ASP A 130 -14.94 6.82 -0.97
C ASP A 130 -13.52 7.27 -0.58
N LYS A 131 -12.98 6.77 0.54
CA LYS A 131 -11.58 7.02 0.93
C LYS A 131 -10.61 6.46 -0.10
N LYS A 132 -10.82 5.23 -0.57
CA LYS A 132 -9.98 4.61 -1.61
C LYS A 132 -10.02 5.42 -2.90
N SER A 133 -11.20 5.88 -3.33
CA SER A 133 -11.34 6.74 -4.52
C SER A 133 -10.61 8.08 -4.41
N CYS A 134 -10.46 8.68 -3.23
CA CYS A 134 -9.69 9.91 -3.07
C CYS A 134 -8.17 9.76 -3.28
N PHE A 135 -7.65 8.53 -3.26
CA PHE A 135 -6.22 8.23 -3.52
C PHE A 135 -5.91 7.94 -4.99
N ILE A 136 -6.94 7.73 -5.81
CA ILE A 136 -6.87 7.26 -7.21
C ILE A 136 -7.19 8.43 -8.14
#